data_AF-A0A6G6YKE1-F1
#
_entry.id   AF-A0A6G6YKE1-F1
#
_cell.length_a   1.000
_cell.length_b   1.000
_cell.length_c   1.000
_cell.angle_alpha   90.00
_cell.angle_beta   90.00
_cell.angle_gamma   90.00
#
_symmetry.space_group_name_H-M   'P 1'
#
loop_
_entity.id
_entity.type
_entity.pdbx_description
1 polymer ?
#
loop_
_entity_poly.entity_id
_entity_poly.type
_entity_poly.pdbx_seq_one_letter_code
_entity_poly.pdbx_strand_id
1 'polypeptide(L)'
;MKNDIYDYLLFKLDTEFADYEFDIISIPPYEFIENELALEPYEYFGEINAILELKVKHILLYFNADVLMRVEFLFKGDLIEFLKLKLEELNEIELPEYMMLILRKDKKFTVLMYQNKILQKQN
;
A
#
# COMPACT_ATOMS: atom_id res chain seq x y z
N MET A 1 -15.60 16.70 8.14
CA MET A 1 -14.92 15.72 7.27
C MET A 1 -14.04 14.90 8.18
N LYS A 2 -14.19 13.59 8.17
CA LYS A 2 -13.36 12.69 8.99
C LYS A 2 -12.03 12.54 8.26
N ASN A 3 -10.91 12.73 8.94
CA ASN A 3 -9.58 12.54 8.37
C ASN A 3 -9.37 11.02 8.20
N ASP A 4 -9.68 10.48 7.03
CA ASP A 4 -9.48 9.06 6.73
C ASP A 4 -7.99 8.83 6.48
N ILE A 5 -7.41 7.72 6.95
CA ILE A 5 -6.02 7.37 6.66
C ILE A 5 -5.74 7.33 5.15
N TYR A 6 -6.76 7.00 4.35
CA TYR A 6 -6.65 7.00 2.89
C TYR A 6 -6.52 8.40 2.28
N ASP A 7 -6.84 9.47 3.00
CA ASP A 7 -6.50 10.84 2.57
C ASP A 7 -4.98 11.06 2.53
N TYR A 8 -4.21 10.26 3.28
CA TYR A 8 -2.75 10.32 3.37
C TYR A 8 -2.04 9.22 2.58
N LEU A 9 -2.71 8.06 2.43
CA LEU A 9 -2.17 6.89 1.71
C LEU A 9 -2.70 6.76 0.28
N LEU A 10 -3.68 7.56 -0.14
CA LEU A 10 -4.32 7.61 -1.46
C LEU A 10 -5.11 6.37 -1.91
N PHE A 11 -4.58 5.16 -1.71
CA PHE A 11 -5.22 3.93 -2.21
C PHE A 11 -6.05 3.27 -1.11
N LYS A 12 -7.35 3.15 -1.36
CA LYS A 12 -8.25 2.54 -0.39
C LYS A 12 -8.29 1.03 -0.57
N LEU A 13 -8.16 0.26 0.52
CA LEU A 13 -8.37 -1.18 0.42
C LEU A 13 -9.82 -1.48 0.02
N ASP A 14 -10.02 -2.62 -0.60
CA ASP A 14 -11.32 -3.10 -1.09
C ASP A 14 -11.93 -2.28 -2.25
N THR A 15 -11.17 -1.35 -2.86
CA THR A 15 -11.55 -0.70 -4.13
C THR A 15 -11.35 -1.64 -5.32
N GLU A 16 -12.07 -1.36 -6.40
CA GLU A 16 -12.07 -2.20 -7.59
C GLU A 16 -10.87 -1.89 -8.50
N PHE A 17 -10.40 -2.90 -9.23
CA PHE A 17 -9.35 -2.79 -10.24
C PHE A 17 -9.66 -1.72 -11.30
N ALA A 18 -10.94 -1.63 -11.70
CA ALA A 18 -11.41 -0.67 -12.70
C ALA A 18 -11.12 0.79 -12.32
N ASP A 19 -10.97 1.10 -11.03
CA ASP A 19 -10.63 2.45 -10.56
C ASP A 19 -9.20 2.86 -10.94
N TYR A 20 -8.34 1.91 -11.33
CA TYR A 20 -6.91 2.12 -11.58
C TYR A 20 -6.44 1.62 -12.95
N GLU A 21 -7.30 0.99 -13.76
CA GLU A 21 -6.91 0.20 -14.95
C GLU A 21 -6.02 0.96 -15.95
N PHE A 22 -6.16 2.28 -16.04
CA PHE A 22 -5.40 3.15 -16.95
C PHE A 22 -4.08 3.65 -16.37
N ASP A 23 -3.86 3.49 -15.07
CA ASP A 23 -2.72 4.04 -14.33
C ASP A 23 -1.80 2.94 -13.76
N ILE A 24 -2.02 1.68 -14.13
CA ILE A 24 -1.26 0.52 -13.62
C ILE A 24 -0.72 -0.38 -14.73
N ILE A 25 0.46 -0.96 -14.50
CA ILE A 25 1.10 -1.94 -15.40
C ILE A 25 1.33 -3.22 -14.61
N SER A 26 0.89 -4.37 -15.14
CA SER A 26 1.16 -5.68 -14.53
C SER A 26 2.65 -5.95 -14.44
N ILE A 27 3.11 -6.49 -13.31
CA ILE A 27 4.52 -6.81 -13.09
C ILE A 27 4.71 -8.31 -12.77
N PRO A 28 5.84 -8.94 -13.14
CA PRO A 28 6.14 -10.30 -12.72
C PRO A 28 6.14 -10.46 -11.18
N PRO A 29 5.62 -11.56 -10.61
CA PRO A 29 5.23 -12.81 -11.27
C PRO A 29 3.86 -12.82 -11.99
N TYR A 30 3.19 -11.67 -12.20
CA TYR A 30 1.86 -11.47 -12.78
C TYR A 30 0.71 -12.11 -11.98
N GLU A 31 0.97 -13.21 -11.29
CA GLU A 31 0.10 -13.81 -10.27
C GLU A 31 0.96 -14.61 -9.28
N PHE A 32 0.58 -14.63 -8.00
CA PHE A 32 1.12 -15.55 -7.01
C PHE A 32 0.10 -15.91 -5.94
N ILE A 33 0.26 -17.09 -5.33
CA ILE A 33 -0.62 -17.53 -4.24
C ILE A 33 -0.04 -17.10 -2.89
N GLU A 34 -0.86 -16.43 -2.08
CA GLU A 34 -0.55 -16.10 -0.69
C GLU A 34 -1.79 -16.32 0.19
N ASN A 35 -1.67 -17.16 1.21
CA ASN A 35 -2.78 -17.53 2.11
C ASN A 35 -4.05 -17.96 1.34
N GLU A 36 -3.88 -18.84 0.36
CA GLU A 36 -4.97 -19.37 -0.50
C GLU A 36 -5.63 -18.35 -1.43
N LEU A 37 -5.16 -17.10 -1.44
CA LEU A 37 -5.60 -16.07 -2.38
C LEU A 37 -4.62 -15.93 -3.54
N ALA A 38 -5.15 -15.80 -4.76
CA ALA A 38 -4.39 -15.43 -5.94
C ALA A 38 -4.24 -13.91 -6.01
N LEU A 39 -3.00 -13.42 -5.86
CA LEU A 39 -2.68 -12.01 -5.92
C LEU A 39 -2.03 -11.66 -7.26
N GLU A 40 -2.60 -10.67 -7.92
CA GLU A 40 -2.06 -10.08 -9.14
C GLU A 40 -1.36 -8.76 -8.80
N PRO A 41 -0.04 -8.64 -9.01
CA PRO A 41 0.72 -7.45 -8.71
C PRO A 41 0.80 -6.50 -9.91
N TYR A 42 0.64 -5.22 -9.62
CA TYR A 42 0.74 -4.13 -10.58
C TYR A 42 1.62 -3.00 -10.01
N GLU A 43 2.31 -2.30 -10.89
CA GLU A 43 3.00 -1.04 -10.56
C GLU A 43 2.16 0.13 -11.04
N TYR A 44 1.87 1.06 -10.13
CA TYR A 44 1.14 2.28 -10.42
C TYR A 44 2.09 3.35 -11.00
N PHE A 45 1.68 3.97 -12.11
CA PHE A 45 2.46 4.98 -12.85
C PHE A 45 1.71 6.30 -13.10
N GLY A 46 0.49 6.44 -12.57
CA GLY A 46 -0.27 7.70 -12.64
C GLY A 46 0.35 8.84 -11.81
N GLU A 47 -0.37 9.96 -11.69
CA GLU A 47 0.16 11.17 -11.05
C GLU A 47 0.26 11.04 -9.52
N ILE A 48 1.49 11.05 -8.98
CA ILE A 48 1.70 11.09 -7.53
C ILE A 48 2.79 12.10 -7.16
N ASN A 49 2.39 13.08 -6.37
CA ASN A 49 3.26 14.15 -5.92
C ASN A 49 4.08 13.74 -4.67
N ALA A 50 3.44 13.10 -3.68
CA ALA A 50 4.09 12.56 -2.47
C ALA A 50 3.11 11.67 -1.66
N ILE A 51 3.65 10.77 -0.83
CA ILE A 51 2.92 10.06 0.23
C ILE A 51 3.57 10.41 1.56
N LEU A 52 2.80 10.88 2.54
CA LEU A 52 3.32 11.35 3.84
C LEU A 52 4.50 12.34 3.68
N GLU A 53 4.34 13.31 2.77
CA GLU A 53 5.34 14.32 2.39
C GLU A 53 6.63 13.76 1.76
N LEU A 54 6.69 12.45 1.48
CA LEU A 54 7.84 11.80 0.87
C LEU A 54 7.62 11.46 -0.59
N LYS A 55 8.66 11.67 -1.40
CA LYS A 55 8.69 11.22 -2.79
C LYS A 55 8.83 9.70 -2.85
N VAL A 56 7.75 9.03 -3.26
CA VAL A 56 7.75 7.59 -3.50
C VAL A 56 8.53 7.26 -4.78
N LYS A 57 9.16 6.08 -4.83
CA LYS A 57 9.84 5.57 -6.03
C LYS A 57 9.02 4.56 -6.80
N HIS A 58 8.40 3.64 -6.09
CA HIS A 58 7.52 2.62 -6.67
C HIS A 58 6.30 2.48 -5.79
N ILE A 59 5.16 2.27 -6.43
CA ILE A 59 3.91 1.97 -5.76
C ILE A 59 3.37 0.69 -6.35
N LEU A 60 3.23 -0.32 -5.50
CA LEU A 60 2.80 -1.64 -5.90
C LEU A 60 1.41 -1.89 -5.34
N LEU A 61 0.49 -2.28 -6.21
CA LEU A 61 -0.89 -2.61 -5.91
C LEU A 61 -1.09 -4.10 -6.15
N TYR A 62 -1.74 -4.79 -5.22
CA TYR A 62 -1.96 -6.23 -5.28
C TYR A 62 -3.44 -6.52 -5.18
N PHE A 63 -4.00 -7.08 -6.25
CA PHE A 63 -5.42 -7.36 -6.36
C PHE A 63 -5.71 -8.86 -6.19
N ASN A 64 -6.85 -9.19 -5.59
CA ASN A 64 -7.44 -10.53 -5.63
C ASN A 64 -8.84 -10.40 -6.20
N ALA A 65 -9.16 -11.13 -7.27
CA ALA A 65 -10.48 -11.08 -7.92
C ALA A 65 -10.99 -9.63 -8.12
N ASP A 66 -10.15 -8.79 -8.72
CA ASP A 66 -10.40 -7.37 -8.98
C ASP A 66 -10.52 -6.45 -7.74
N VAL A 67 -10.22 -6.95 -6.55
CA VAL A 67 -10.30 -6.16 -5.29
C VAL A 67 -8.90 -5.84 -4.76
N LEU A 68 -8.64 -4.59 -4.42
CA LEU A 68 -7.33 -4.15 -3.89
C LEU A 68 -7.09 -4.67 -2.46
N MET A 69 -6.14 -5.59 -2.32
CA MET A 69 -5.88 -6.28 -1.05
C MET A 69 -4.63 -5.78 -0.31
N ARG A 70 -3.64 -5.26 -1.03
CA ARG A 70 -2.38 -4.77 -0.46
C ARG A 70 -1.81 -3.63 -1.30
N VAL A 71 -1.15 -2.71 -0.62
CA VAL A 71 -0.43 -1.59 -1.22
C VAL A 71 0.96 -1.49 -0.60
N GLU A 72 1.97 -1.25 -1.43
CA GLU A 72 3.34 -0.99 -0.98
C GLU A 72 3.90 0.31 -1.57
N PHE A 73 4.38 1.19 -0.70
CA PHE A 73 5.16 2.35 -1.07
C PHE A 73 6.64 2.09 -0.82
N LEU A 74 7.44 2.17 -1.88
CA LEU A 74 8.89 2.00 -1.80
C LEU A 74 9.56 3.37 -1.86
N PHE A 75 10.18 3.76 -0.76
CA PHE A 75 10.96 4.99 -0.64
C PHE A 75 12.45 4.68 -0.71
N LYS A 76 13.22 5.48 -1.46
CA LYS A 76 14.68 5.26 -1.54
C LYS A 76 15.36 5.69 -0.24
N GLY A 77 16.23 4.82 0.28
CA GLY A 77 17.00 5.08 1.50
C GLY A 77 16.33 4.53 2.76
N ASP A 78 16.95 4.82 3.90
CA ASP A 78 16.47 4.44 5.22
C ASP A 78 15.63 5.57 5.83
N LEU A 79 14.31 5.38 5.87
CA LEU A 79 13.33 6.37 6.33
C LEU A 79 12.40 5.81 7.41
N ILE A 80 12.76 4.68 8.04
CA ILE A 80 11.89 3.99 9.00
C ILE A 80 11.48 4.90 10.15
N GLU A 81 12.44 5.54 10.80
CA GLU A 81 12.16 6.41 11.96
C GLU A 81 11.38 7.65 11.56
N PHE A 82 11.65 8.21 10.38
CA PHE A 82 10.88 9.34 9.84
C PHE A 82 9.42 8.95 9.60
N LEU A 83 9.17 7.79 8.97
CA LEU A 83 7.81 7.31 8.69
C LEU A 83 7.04 6.98 9.98
N LYS A 84 7.70 6.42 11.00
CA LYS A 84 7.08 6.22 12.32
C LYS A 84 6.61 7.54 12.92
N LEU A 85 7.49 8.54 12.96
CA LEU A 85 7.15 9.87 13.47
C LEU A 85 6.00 10.49 12.68
N LYS A 86 6.03 10.41 11.35
CA LYS A 86 4.94 10.92 10.51
C LYS A 86 3.61 10.24 10.80
N LEU A 87 3.59 8.93 10.98
CA LEU A 87 2.38 8.19 11.34
C LEU A 87 1.88 8.54 12.76
N GLU A 88 2.78 8.85 13.69
CA GLU A 88 2.42 9.34 15.03
C GLU A 88 1.88 10.78 15.01
N GLU A 89 2.34 11.62 14.06
CA GLU A 89 1.85 12.99 13.86
C GLU A 89 0.42 13.05 13.31
N LEU A 90 -0.06 11.96 12.72
CA LEU A 90 -1.42 11.79 12.21
C LEU A 90 -2.44 11.70 13.37
N ASN A 91 -2.62 12.79 14.10
CA ASN A 91 -3.60 12.90 15.16
C ASN A 91 -5.03 12.90 14.59
N GLU A 92 -5.97 12.28 15.32
CA GLU A 92 -7.40 12.26 15.00
C GLU A 92 -7.77 11.60 13.65
N ILE A 93 -6.94 10.68 13.16
CA ILE A 93 -7.27 9.90 11.96
C ILE A 93 -8.23 8.75 12.29
N GLU A 94 -9.23 8.58 11.43
CA GLU A 94 -10.04 7.38 11.40
C GLU A 94 -9.30 6.28 10.63
N LEU A 95 -8.93 5.23 11.36
CA LEU A 95 -8.47 4.00 10.75
C LEU A 95 -9.69 3.15 10.35
N PRO A 96 -9.63 2.44 9.21
CA PRO A 96 -10.64 1.45 8.87
C PRO A 96 -10.68 0.37 9.96
N GLU A 97 -11.84 -0.31 10.07
CA GLU A 97 -12.11 -1.29 11.13
C GLU A 97 -10.97 -2.30 11.28
N TYR A 98 -10.36 -2.71 10.15
CA TYR A 98 -9.19 -3.56 10.13
C TYR A 98 -8.22 -3.20 9.00
N MET A 99 -6.99 -2.79 9.36
CA MET A 99 -5.85 -2.62 8.46
C MET A 99 -4.58 -3.09 9.18
N MET A 100 -3.70 -3.82 8.49
CA MET A 100 -2.36 -4.12 8.99
C MET A 100 -1.35 -3.23 8.30
N LEU A 101 -0.65 -2.39 9.07
CA LEU A 101 0.41 -1.51 8.59
C LEU A 101 1.78 -2.10 8.95
N ILE A 102 2.68 -2.19 7.97
CA ILE A 102 4.03 -2.72 8.15
C ILE A 102 5.05 -1.74 7.59
N LEU A 103 6.03 -1.40 8.43
CA LEU A 103 7.26 -0.73 8.02
C LEU A 103 8.42 -1.72 8.00
N ARG A 104 9.08 -1.84 6.85
CA ARG A 104 10.24 -2.75 6.70
C ARG A 104 11.30 -2.16 5.79
N LYS A 105 12.53 -2.67 5.89
CA LYS A 105 13.60 -2.38 4.94
C LYS A 105 13.68 -3.50 3.91
N ASP A 106 13.81 -3.12 2.64
CA ASP A 106 14.14 -4.05 1.56
C ASP A 106 15.27 -3.47 0.70
N LYS A 107 16.46 -4.07 0.81
CA LYS A 107 17.68 -3.65 0.10
C LYS A 107 17.98 -2.16 0.27
N LYS A 108 17.65 -1.35 -0.75
CA LYS A 108 17.90 0.10 -0.84
C LYS A 108 16.65 0.93 -0.54
N PHE A 109 15.55 0.27 -0.17
CA PHE A 109 14.25 0.88 0.04
C PHE A 109 13.78 0.71 1.47
N THR A 110 13.05 1.73 1.93
CA THR A 110 12.11 1.60 3.03
C THR A 110 10.73 1.34 2.43
N VAL A 111 10.03 0.34 2.94
CA VAL A 111 8.70 -0.05 2.46
C VAL A 111 7.68 0.25 3.54
N LEU A 112 6.69 1.08 3.18
CA LEU A 112 5.44 1.23 3.92
C LEU A 112 4.39 0.40 3.21
N MET A 113 3.94 -0.67 3.85
CA MET A 113 2.92 -1.57 3.31
C MET A 113 1.68 -1.54 4.19
N TYR A 114 0.52 -1.58 3.58
CA TYR A 114 -0.71 -1.94 4.27
C TYR A 114 -1.50 -2.97 3.48
N GLN A 115 -2.28 -3.77 4.21
CA GLN A 115 -3.04 -4.86 3.61
C GLN A 115 -4.30 -5.19 4.39
N ASN A 116 -5.22 -5.86 3.70
CA ASN A 116 -6.38 -6.51 4.27
C ASN A 116 -5.92 -7.67 5.19
N LYS A 117 -6.60 -7.85 6.32
CA LYS A 117 -6.29 -8.87 7.34
C LYS A 117 -6.38 -10.30 6.82
N ILE A 118 -7.17 -10.56 5.78
CA ILE A 118 -7.28 -11.91 5.19
C ILE A 118 -5.92 -12.38 4.65
N LEU A 119 -5.04 -11.46 4.24
CA LEU A 119 -3.66 -11.74 3.87
C LEU A 119 -2.71 -11.94 5.07
N GLN A 120 -3.21 -11.94 6.31
CA GLN A 120 -2.40 -12.28 7.47
C GLN A 120 -2.32 -13.80 7.61
N LYS A 121 -1.09 -14.32 7.64
CA LYS A 121 -0.86 -15.74 7.91
C LYS A 121 -1.37 -16.06 9.33
N GLN A 122 -2.34 -16.97 9.44
CA GLN A 122 -2.71 -17.54 10.73
C GLN A 122 -1.57 -18.49 11.14
N ASN A 123 -0.93 -18.20 12.27
CA ASN A 123 0.10 -19.05 12.85
C ASN A 123 -0.51 -20.33 13.44
#